data_AF-A0A436B4V4-F1
#
_entry.id   AF-A0A436B4V4-F1
#
_cell.length_a   1.000
_cell.length_b   1.000
_cell.length_c   1.000
_cell.angle_alpha   90.00
_cell.angle_beta   90.00
_cell.angle_gamma   90.00
#
_symmetry.space_group_name_H-M   'P 1'
#
loop_
_entity.id
_entity.type
_entity.pdbx_description
1 polymer ?
#
loop_
_entity_poly.entity_id
_entity_poly.type
_entity_poly.pdbx_seq_one_letter_code
_entity_poly.pdbx_strand_id
1 'polypeptide(L)'
;DEFLARKIISWSTFGSARQANHPFTQLFQPKEFASLDYSTLKLVRTPEALVERLDNGACQGCHQAGSTAGFHFIGLDDETTSPLNRIEVGISPHLHAEIPRRQAWLRATAEGREPNRFRPLSFAPPAAWTDAAVDYAPAEMAMPCLMPEDAARFGATWQCGGGTVCTPLATASGVHTKLAQCLLPKDSEKLFSGHPCLTGSIASNAAQPFNDRYSKSGQFAAFASDISRTAYTCRPPKIGVPGGIAYRGCDDKDRSFAAFKAGKPMPNEICGLVGGKKFDICVATNNFDQCLGGAVNRGNRPACSADHFCREDYMCQSLPPDTPGIGKVRGIGFCSPTYFIFQMRIDNHATPWGSPV
;
A
#
# COMPACT_ATOMS: atom_id res chain seq x y z
N ASP A 1 11.25 21.96 -23.59
CA ASP A 1 10.60 22.62 -22.42
C ASP A 1 9.09 22.55 -22.42
N GLU A 2 8.38 22.82 -23.53
CA GLU A 2 6.91 22.88 -23.57
C GLU A 2 6.20 21.60 -23.08
N PHE A 3 6.78 20.42 -23.31
CA PHE A 3 6.22 19.13 -22.88
C PHE A 3 6.82 18.59 -21.57
N LEU A 4 7.69 19.35 -20.89
CA LEU A 4 8.31 18.93 -19.64
C LEU A 4 7.49 19.42 -18.45
N ALA A 5 7.01 18.48 -17.62
CA ALA A 5 6.33 18.83 -16.39
C ALA A 5 7.30 19.52 -15.41
N ARG A 6 6.99 20.77 -15.03
CA ARG A 6 7.75 21.51 -14.00
C ARG A 6 7.33 21.16 -12.57
N LYS A 7 6.10 20.67 -12.42
CA LYS A 7 5.52 20.24 -11.14
C LYS A 7 4.56 19.10 -11.38
N ILE A 8 4.60 18.11 -10.51
CA ILE A 8 3.70 16.96 -10.52
C ILE A 8 3.10 16.85 -9.13
N ILE A 9 1.77 16.67 -9.07
CA ILE A 9 1.03 16.49 -7.83
C ILE A 9 0.29 15.17 -7.95
N SER A 10 0.42 14.33 -6.94
CA SER A 10 -0.31 13.07 -6.83
C SER A 10 -1.12 13.03 -5.54
N TRP A 11 -2.22 12.28 -5.55
CA TRP A 11 -3.22 12.27 -4.49
C TRP A 11 -3.33 10.91 -3.81
N SER A 12 -3.39 10.92 -2.48
CA SER A 12 -3.53 9.74 -1.62
C SER A 12 -4.65 10.02 -0.60
N THR A 13 -5.27 9.05 0.08
CA THR A 13 -5.15 7.57 0.00
C THR A 13 -5.97 6.96 -1.13
N PHE A 14 -5.78 5.65 -1.39
CA PHE A 14 -6.29 4.94 -2.58
C PHE A 14 -5.84 5.59 -3.89
N GLY A 15 -4.55 5.94 -3.96
CA GLY A 15 -4.00 6.74 -5.06
C GLY A 15 -4.26 6.13 -6.44
N SER A 16 -4.12 4.82 -6.58
CA SER A 16 -4.41 4.08 -7.81
C SER A 16 -5.87 4.20 -8.28
N ALA A 17 -6.81 4.59 -7.41
CA ALA A 17 -8.21 4.85 -7.76
C ALA A 17 -8.52 6.34 -8.01
N ARG A 18 -7.63 7.28 -7.66
CA ARG A 18 -7.95 8.72 -7.76
C ARG A 18 -7.82 9.19 -9.20
N GLN A 19 -8.90 9.68 -9.81
CA GLN A 19 -8.89 10.16 -11.20
C GLN A 19 -7.77 11.19 -11.48
N ALA A 20 -7.43 12.03 -10.50
CA ALA A 20 -6.36 13.01 -10.66
C ALA A 20 -4.95 12.40 -10.81
N ASN A 21 -4.77 11.13 -10.47
CA ASN A 21 -3.54 10.37 -10.74
C ASN A 21 -3.57 9.65 -12.10
N HIS A 22 -4.67 9.78 -12.84
CA HIS A 22 -4.89 9.26 -14.19
C HIS A 22 -4.97 10.42 -15.19
N PRO A 23 -3.85 11.10 -15.49
CA PRO A 23 -3.83 12.27 -16.36
C PRO A 23 -4.30 11.98 -17.80
N PHE A 24 -3.98 10.82 -18.36
CA PHE A 24 -4.33 10.45 -19.72
C PHE A 24 -5.79 10.02 -19.87
N THR A 25 -6.37 9.37 -18.86
CA THR A 25 -7.82 9.13 -18.78
C THR A 25 -8.65 10.41 -18.91
N GLN A 26 -8.11 11.55 -18.46
CA GLN A 26 -8.80 12.85 -18.58
C GLN A 26 -8.64 13.50 -19.96
N LEU A 27 -7.63 13.09 -20.73
CA LEU A 27 -7.29 13.67 -22.03
C LEU A 27 -7.81 12.83 -23.19
N PHE A 28 -7.86 11.51 -23.02
CA PHE A 28 -8.17 10.58 -24.10
C PHE A 28 -9.33 9.67 -23.74
N GLN A 29 -10.21 9.46 -24.72
CA GLN A 29 -11.21 8.42 -24.70
C GLN A 29 -10.65 7.16 -25.38
N PRO A 30 -10.85 5.95 -24.82
CA PRO A 30 -10.34 4.71 -25.40
C PRO A 30 -10.65 4.54 -26.90
N LYS A 31 -11.85 4.95 -27.35
CA LYS A 31 -12.27 4.86 -28.76
C LYS A 31 -11.34 5.57 -29.75
N GLU A 32 -10.56 6.56 -29.31
CA GLU A 32 -9.60 7.29 -30.15
C GLU A 32 -8.44 6.38 -30.60
N PHE A 33 -8.18 5.30 -29.87
CA PHE A 33 -7.13 4.33 -30.18
C PHE A 33 -7.68 3.00 -30.74
N ALA A 34 -8.95 2.96 -31.16
CA ALA A 34 -9.59 1.73 -31.62
C ALA A 34 -8.97 1.13 -32.89
N SER A 35 -8.30 1.93 -33.72
CA SER A 35 -7.69 1.50 -34.98
C SER A 35 -6.29 0.89 -34.84
N LEU A 36 -5.70 0.92 -33.65
CA LEU A 36 -4.38 0.35 -33.41
C LEU A 36 -4.42 -1.19 -33.39
N ASP A 37 -3.34 -1.82 -33.83
CA ASP A 37 -3.17 -3.28 -33.74
C ASP A 37 -2.59 -3.67 -32.37
N TYR A 38 -3.42 -4.30 -31.54
CA TYR A 38 -3.06 -4.79 -30.20
C TYR A 38 -2.59 -6.25 -30.18
N SER A 39 -2.71 -6.97 -31.30
CA SER A 39 -2.40 -8.40 -31.36
C SER A 39 -0.90 -8.68 -31.13
N THR A 40 -0.05 -7.74 -31.57
CA THR A 40 1.41 -7.81 -31.47
C THR A 40 1.97 -7.31 -30.13
N LEU A 41 1.16 -6.63 -29.31
CA LEU A 41 1.60 -6.03 -28.05
C LEU A 41 1.58 -7.05 -26.91
N LYS A 42 2.65 -7.12 -26.10
CA LYS A 42 2.73 -8.10 -24.99
C LYS A 42 1.81 -7.74 -23.81
N LEU A 43 1.73 -6.46 -23.44
CA LEU A 43 1.01 -6.03 -22.23
C LEU A 43 -0.42 -5.54 -22.52
N VAL A 44 -0.60 -4.67 -23.51
CA VAL A 44 -1.87 -3.96 -23.76
C VAL A 44 -2.65 -4.69 -24.84
N ARG A 45 -3.90 -5.08 -24.57
CA ARG A 45 -4.75 -5.82 -25.53
C ARG A 45 -5.97 -5.04 -26.02
N THR A 46 -6.30 -3.93 -25.38
CA THR A 46 -7.44 -3.09 -25.76
C THR A 46 -7.09 -1.60 -25.66
N PRO A 47 -7.88 -0.72 -26.28
CA PRO A 47 -7.71 0.73 -26.12
C PRO A 47 -7.80 1.22 -24.68
N GLU A 48 -8.66 0.62 -23.85
CA GLU A 48 -8.77 0.94 -22.42
C GLU A 48 -7.47 0.61 -21.68
N ALA A 49 -6.87 -0.55 -21.96
CA ALA A 49 -5.58 -0.91 -21.38
C ALA A 49 -4.44 -0.01 -21.86
N LEU A 50 -4.55 0.62 -23.04
CA LEU A 50 -3.57 1.59 -23.50
C LEU A 50 -3.61 2.85 -22.66
N VAL A 51 -4.81 3.40 -22.44
CA VAL A 51 -5.00 4.58 -21.58
C VAL A 51 -4.52 4.28 -20.16
N GLU A 52 -4.93 3.15 -19.58
CA GLU A 52 -4.47 2.72 -18.25
C GLU A 52 -2.94 2.55 -18.20
N ARG A 53 -2.32 2.03 -19.27
CA ARG A 53 -0.86 1.89 -19.33
C ARG A 53 -0.15 3.24 -19.38
N LEU A 54 -0.72 4.22 -20.08
CA LEU A 54 -0.22 5.59 -20.13
C LEU A 54 -0.33 6.25 -18.75
N ASP A 55 -1.48 6.10 -18.08
CA ASP A 55 -1.70 6.59 -16.72
C ASP A 55 -0.72 5.96 -15.74
N ASN A 56 -0.63 4.63 -15.72
CA ASN A 56 0.32 3.90 -14.88
C ASN A 56 1.78 4.28 -15.19
N GLY A 57 2.09 4.64 -16.43
CA GLY A 57 3.41 5.09 -16.86
C GLY A 57 3.73 6.55 -16.55
N ALA A 58 2.73 7.36 -16.19
CA ALA A 58 2.93 8.73 -15.77
C ALA A 58 3.60 8.79 -14.39
N CYS A 59 4.21 9.94 -14.06
CA CYS A 59 4.76 10.13 -12.72
C CYS A 59 3.68 10.02 -11.65
N GLN A 60 2.49 10.59 -11.88
CA GLN A 60 1.36 10.50 -10.95
C GLN A 60 0.92 9.04 -10.73
N GLY A 61 0.67 8.29 -11.81
CA GLY A 61 0.16 6.93 -11.73
C GLY A 61 1.19 5.97 -11.15
N CYS A 62 2.43 5.99 -11.62
CA CYS A 62 3.50 5.12 -11.11
C CYS A 62 3.75 5.33 -9.61
N HIS A 63 3.80 6.60 -9.17
CA HIS A 63 3.94 6.93 -7.76
C HIS A 63 2.69 6.61 -6.93
N GLN A 64 1.56 6.23 -7.52
CA GLN A 64 0.34 5.93 -6.77
C GLN A 64 -0.14 4.49 -6.94
N ALA A 65 0.63 3.68 -7.66
CA ALA A 65 0.34 2.28 -7.89
C ALA A 65 1.51 1.41 -7.42
N GLY A 66 1.36 0.81 -6.23
CA GLY A 66 2.37 -0.08 -5.63
C GLY A 66 3.55 0.64 -4.97
N SER A 67 3.61 1.98 -5.01
CA SER A 67 4.55 2.75 -4.19
C SER A 67 4.04 2.87 -2.74
N THR A 68 4.89 3.36 -1.83
CA THR A 68 4.45 3.73 -0.47
C THR A 68 4.31 5.24 -0.40
N ALA A 69 3.08 5.74 -0.46
CA ALA A 69 2.75 7.17 -0.46
C ALA A 69 3.50 8.03 -1.51
N GLY A 70 3.84 7.47 -2.67
CA GLY A 70 4.62 8.17 -3.68
C GLY A 70 6.12 7.98 -3.57
N PHE A 71 6.63 7.14 -2.66
CA PHE A 71 8.05 6.90 -2.54
C PHE A 71 8.40 5.48 -2.99
N HIS A 72 9.49 5.35 -3.76
CA HIS A 72 10.10 4.06 -4.09
C HIS A 72 11.16 3.67 -3.06
N PHE A 73 11.92 4.66 -2.63
CA PHE A 73 12.94 4.56 -1.60
C PHE A 73 12.64 5.63 -0.55
N ILE A 74 12.37 5.18 0.67
CA ILE A 74 12.16 6.05 1.83
C ILE A 74 13.49 6.16 2.61
N GLY A 75 14.28 5.09 2.59
CA GLY A 75 15.55 4.98 3.32
C GLY A 75 15.32 4.57 4.77
N LEU A 76 16.23 3.77 5.33
CA LEU A 76 16.15 3.41 6.75
C LEU A 76 16.54 4.60 7.62
N ASP A 77 15.89 4.68 8.77
CA ASP A 77 16.20 5.70 9.78
C ASP A 77 17.46 5.33 10.57
N ASP A 78 18.16 6.36 11.04
CA ASP A 78 19.27 6.19 11.97
C ASP A 78 18.81 6.23 13.44
N GLU A 79 19.77 6.13 14.36
CA GLU A 79 19.51 6.13 15.80
C GLU A 79 19.02 7.48 16.33
N THR A 80 19.16 8.57 15.57
CA THR A 80 18.70 9.91 15.95
C THR A 80 17.22 10.11 15.66
N THR A 81 16.64 9.34 14.72
CA THR A 81 15.19 9.38 14.46
C THR A 81 14.41 8.90 15.68
N SER A 82 13.34 9.62 16.03
CA SER A 82 12.41 9.21 17.08
C SER A 82 11.91 7.78 16.89
N PRO A 83 11.96 6.90 17.92
CA PRO A 83 11.43 5.55 17.85
C PRO A 83 9.96 5.46 17.40
N LEU A 84 9.17 6.52 17.62
CA LEU A 84 7.77 6.61 17.21
C LEU A 84 7.59 6.88 15.71
N ASN A 85 8.69 7.15 15.00
CA ASN A 85 8.71 7.52 13.59
C ASN A 85 9.64 6.63 12.74
N ARG A 86 10.33 5.65 13.35
CA ARG A 86 11.25 4.76 12.63
C ARG A 86 10.52 3.78 11.73
N ILE A 87 11.00 3.57 10.52
CA ILE A 87 10.48 2.56 9.58
C ILE A 87 11.33 1.29 9.61
N GLU A 88 10.65 0.16 9.49
CA GLU A 88 11.29 -1.16 9.42
C GLU A 88 11.68 -1.52 7.98
N VAL A 89 10.90 -1.04 7.00
CA VAL A 89 11.10 -1.31 5.58
C VAL A 89 11.27 0.01 4.83
N GLY A 90 12.47 0.23 4.30
CA GLY A 90 12.85 1.48 3.63
C GLY A 90 12.53 1.55 2.13
N ILE A 91 11.86 0.56 1.58
CA ILE A 91 11.52 0.46 0.15
C ILE A 91 10.03 0.18 -0.05
N SER A 92 9.49 0.57 -1.21
CA SER A 92 8.12 0.26 -1.56
C SER A 92 7.96 -1.18 -2.11
N PRO A 93 6.73 -1.73 -2.08
CA PRO A 93 6.41 -2.98 -2.77
C PRO A 93 6.79 -2.94 -4.26
N HIS A 94 6.57 -1.80 -4.93
CA HIS A 94 6.96 -1.62 -6.33
C HIS A 94 8.48 -1.75 -6.52
N LEU A 95 9.29 -1.07 -5.70
CA LEU A 95 10.75 -1.18 -5.81
C LEU A 95 11.19 -2.63 -5.56
N HIS A 96 10.63 -3.28 -4.54
CA HIS A 96 10.90 -4.69 -4.26
C HIS A 96 10.58 -5.58 -5.47
N ALA A 97 9.39 -5.47 -6.06
CA ALA A 97 8.98 -6.24 -7.23
C ALA A 97 9.84 -5.96 -8.48
N GLU A 98 10.45 -4.76 -8.57
CA GLU A 98 11.33 -4.37 -9.67
C GLU A 98 12.79 -4.84 -9.53
N ILE A 99 13.24 -5.22 -8.32
CA ILE A 99 14.63 -5.68 -8.10
C ILE A 99 15.01 -6.85 -9.03
N PRO A 100 14.21 -7.94 -9.13
CA PRO A 100 14.54 -9.06 -10.02
C PRO A 100 14.68 -8.64 -11.49
N ARG A 101 13.81 -7.74 -11.98
CA ARG A 101 13.89 -7.22 -13.35
C ARG A 101 15.17 -6.43 -13.58
N ARG A 102 15.53 -5.56 -12.64
CA ARG A 102 16.75 -4.74 -12.70
C ARG A 102 18.00 -5.61 -12.68
N GLN A 103 18.03 -6.66 -11.86
CA GLN A 103 19.13 -7.62 -11.83
C GLN A 103 19.26 -8.38 -13.16
N ALA A 104 18.15 -8.87 -13.72
CA ALA A 104 18.15 -9.53 -15.02
C ALA A 104 18.61 -8.60 -16.17
N TRP A 105 18.15 -7.35 -16.16
CA TRP A 105 18.58 -6.33 -17.11
C TRP A 105 20.09 -6.06 -17.03
N LEU A 106 20.60 -5.83 -15.82
CA LEU A 106 22.02 -5.55 -15.59
C LEU A 106 22.90 -6.73 -16.03
N ARG A 107 22.48 -7.96 -15.73
CA ARG A 107 23.16 -9.18 -16.18
C ARG A 107 23.23 -9.28 -17.70
N ALA A 108 22.10 -9.10 -18.39
CA ALA A 108 22.08 -9.15 -19.85
C ALA A 108 22.99 -8.07 -20.47
N THR A 109 22.94 -6.84 -19.94
CA THR A 109 23.79 -5.75 -20.40
C THR A 109 25.28 -6.05 -20.16
N ALA A 110 25.64 -6.57 -18.98
CA ALA A 110 27.02 -6.93 -18.65
C ALA A 110 27.57 -8.07 -19.54
N GLU A 111 26.70 -8.96 -20.03
CA GLU A 111 27.04 -10.06 -20.92
C GLU A 111 26.96 -9.67 -22.41
N GLY A 112 26.68 -8.41 -22.74
CA GLY A 112 26.54 -7.94 -24.14
C GLY A 112 25.29 -8.45 -24.86
N ARG A 113 24.29 -8.91 -24.11
CA ARG A 113 22.99 -9.37 -24.64
C ARG A 113 21.94 -8.26 -24.56
N GLU A 114 20.94 -8.34 -25.43
CA GLU A 114 19.80 -7.43 -25.37
C GLU A 114 18.93 -7.74 -24.14
N PRO A 115 18.74 -6.80 -23.21
CA PRO A 115 17.91 -7.03 -22.03
C PRO A 115 16.42 -7.10 -22.39
N ASN A 116 15.66 -7.86 -21.61
CA ASN A 116 14.20 -7.92 -21.76
C ASN A 116 13.58 -6.53 -21.51
N ARG A 117 13.03 -5.93 -22.57
CA ARG A 117 12.42 -4.57 -22.56
C ARG A 117 11.00 -4.52 -21.99
N PHE A 118 10.40 -5.66 -21.67
CA PHE A 118 9.05 -5.68 -21.12
C PHE A 118 8.99 -4.90 -19.79
N ARG A 119 7.96 -4.06 -19.66
CA ARG A 119 7.67 -3.29 -18.46
C ARG A 119 6.27 -3.63 -17.97
N PRO A 120 6.14 -4.22 -16.77
CA PRO A 120 4.84 -4.57 -16.21
C PRO A 120 4.10 -3.30 -15.75
N LEU A 121 2.84 -3.45 -15.35
CA LEU A 121 2.17 -2.42 -14.55
C LEU A 121 2.93 -2.23 -13.24
N SER A 122 3.04 -1.00 -12.74
CA SER A 122 3.85 -0.70 -11.55
C SER A 122 3.36 -1.42 -10.29
N PHE A 123 2.09 -1.80 -10.25
CA PHE A 123 1.49 -2.54 -9.14
C PHE A 123 1.55 -4.06 -9.30
N ALA A 124 2.28 -4.58 -10.29
CA ALA A 124 2.48 -6.02 -10.47
C ALA A 124 3.31 -6.61 -9.30
N PRO A 125 3.04 -7.86 -8.91
CA PRO A 125 3.86 -8.57 -7.93
C PRO A 125 5.26 -8.88 -8.49
N PRO A 126 6.19 -9.33 -7.63
CA PRO A 126 7.47 -9.86 -8.09
C PRO A 126 7.31 -10.92 -9.18
N ALA A 127 8.29 -11.01 -10.07
CA ALA A 127 8.28 -11.99 -11.15
C ALA A 127 9.67 -12.61 -11.31
N ALA A 128 9.72 -13.84 -11.82
CA ALA A 128 10.93 -14.39 -12.39
C ALA A 128 11.15 -13.80 -13.78
N TRP A 129 12.41 -13.40 -14.06
CA TRP A 129 12.78 -12.72 -15.29
C TRP A 129 13.78 -13.57 -16.08
N THR A 130 13.43 -13.84 -17.33
CA THR A 130 14.34 -14.39 -18.34
C THR A 130 14.36 -13.44 -19.55
N ASP A 131 15.28 -13.69 -20.49
CA ASP A 131 15.37 -12.89 -21.72
C ASP A 131 14.06 -12.93 -22.53
N ALA A 132 13.32 -14.05 -22.48
CA ALA A 132 12.13 -14.27 -23.30
C ALA A 132 10.80 -14.09 -22.55
N ALA A 133 10.78 -14.35 -21.24
CA ALA A 133 9.55 -14.50 -20.46
C ALA A 133 9.58 -13.78 -19.12
N VAL A 134 8.38 -13.43 -18.66
CA VAL A 134 8.10 -12.87 -17.34
C VAL A 134 7.07 -13.77 -16.70
N ASP A 135 7.41 -14.35 -15.55
CA ASP A 135 6.53 -15.25 -14.80
C ASP A 135 6.23 -14.62 -13.45
N TYR A 136 5.04 -14.04 -13.31
CA TYR A 136 4.63 -13.37 -12.08
C TYR A 136 4.46 -14.39 -10.96
N ALA A 137 5.06 -14.10 -9.81
CA ALA A 137 4.68 -14.77 -8.58
C ALA A 137 3.21 -14.46 -8.27
N PRO A 138 2.48 -15.38 -7.62
CA PRO A 138 1.16 -15.07 -7.10
C PRO A 138 1.20 -13.84 -6.19
N ALA A 139 0.27 -12.91 -6.38
CA ALA A 139 0.18 -11.72 -5.54
C ALA A 139 -0.16 -12.11 -4.11
N GLU A 140 0.58 -11.56 -3.15
CA GLU A 140 0.38 -11.84 -1.73
C GLU A 140 -0.84 -11.12 -1.16
N MET A 141 -1.16 -11.43 0.10
CA MET A 141 -2.25 -10.81 0.82
C MET A 141 -2.15 -9.29 0.82
N ALA A 142 -3.28 -8.63 0.54
CA ALA A 142 -3.41 -7.18 0.35
C ALA A 142 -2.64 -6.56 -0.84
N MET A 143 -1.88 -7.35 -1.62
CA MET A 143 -1.31 -6.86 -2.87
C MET A 143 -2.39 -6.60 -3.92
N PRO A 144 -2.17 -5.65 -4.86
CA PRO A 144 -3.09 -5.37 -5.93
C PRO A 144 -3.37 -6.58 -6.84
N CYS A 145 -4.59 -6.67 -7.33
CA CYS A 145 -5.01 -7.64 -8.34
C CYS A 145 -5.93 -6.96 -9.36
N LEU A 146 -6.13 -7.62 -10.50
CA LEU A 146 -7.07 -7.18 -11.51
C LEU A 146 -8.32 -8.05 -11.46
N MET A 147 -9.49 -7.41 -11.41
CA MET A 147 -10.76 -8.12 -11.58
C MET A 147 -10.80 -8.77 -12.97
N PRO A 148 -11.50 -9.90 -13.18
CA PRO A 148 -11.48 -10.63 -14.46
C PRO A 148 -11.75 -9.76 -15.69
N GLU A 149 -12.70 -8.83 -15.60
CA GLU A 149 -13.07 -7.88 -16.65
C GLU A 149 -11.97 -6.84 -16.96
N ASP A 150 -11.14 -6.49 -15.98
CA ASP A 150 -10.02 -5.58 -16.14
C ASP A 150 -8.79 -6.35 -16.63
N ALA A 151 -8.56 -7.55 -16.09
CA ALA A 151 -7.48 -8.46 -16.47
C ALA A 151 -7.56 -8.86 -17.95
N ALA A 152 -8.78 -9.07 -18.48
CA ALA A 152 -9.00 -9.41 -19.89
C ALA A 152 -8.49 -8.34 -20.88
N ARG A 153 -8.25 -7.10 -20.43
CA ARG A 153 -7.69 -6.01 -21.24
C ARG A 153 -6.17 -6.07 -21.39
N PHE A 154 -5.51 -6.92 -20.59
CA PHE A 154 -4.06 -7.05 -20.55
C PHE A 154 -3.60 -8.45 -21.01
N GLY A 155 -2.40 -8.51 -21.59
CA GLY A 155 -1.83 -9.74 -22.14
C GLY A 155 -0.99 -10.55 -21.16
N ALA A 156 -0.54 -9.92 -20.07
CA ALA A 156 0.25 -10.55 -19.01
C ALA A 156 -0.28 -10.09 -17.65
N THR A 157 -0.88 -11.01 -16.90
CA THR A 157 -1.53 -10.76 -15.62
C THR A 157 -1.07 -11.78 -14.58
N TRP A 158 -1.46 -11.57 -13.33
CA TRP A 158 -1.16 -12.44 -12.21
C TRP A 158 -2.43 -12.82 -11.47
N GLN A 159 -2.33 -13.83 -10.62
CA GLN A 159 -3.42 -14.31 -9.77
C GLN A 159 -3.08 -14.08 -8.30
N CYS A 160 -4.12 -14.08 -7.48
CA CYS A 160 -3.96 -14.05 -6.03
C CYS A 160 -3.42 -15.38 -5.50
N GLY A 161 -2.45 -15.31 -4.60
CA GLY A 161 -1.85 -16.46 -3.92
C GLY A 161 -2.44 -16.73 -2.53
N GLY A 162 -1.90 -17.74 -1.84
CA GLY A 162 -2.14 -17.92 -0.40
C GLY A 162 -3.59 -18.18 0.02
N GLY A 163 -4.45 -18.64 -0.90
CA GLY A 163 -5.88 -18.85 -0.65
C GLY A 163 -6.70 -17.56 -0.56
N THR A 164 -6.16 -16.45 -1.07
CA THR A 164 -6.87 -15.17 -1.20
C THR A 164 -7.63 -15.09 -2.53
N VAL A 165 -8.59 -14.18 -2.60
CA VAL A 165 -9.42 -13.90 -3.78
C VAL A 165 -9.32 -12.44 -4.16
N CYS A 166 -9.34 -12.15 -5.46
CA CYS A 166 -9.31 -10.78 -5.94
C CYS A 166 -10.63 -10.08 -5.57
N THR A 167 -10.56 -9.12 -4.64
CA THR A 167 -11.71 -8.45 -4.06
C THR A 167 -11.69 -6.96 -4.41
N PRO A 168 -12.75 -6.42 -5.01
CA PRO A 168 -12.82 -5.00 -5.32
C PRO A 168 -13.05 -4.19 -4.03
N LEU A 169 -12.26 -3.14 -3.82
CA LEU A 169 -12.38 -2.22 -2.70
C LEU A 169 -13.06 -0.91 -3.09
N ALA A 170 -12.69 -0.35 -4.24
CA ALA A 170 -13.26 0.90 -4.70
C ALA A 170 -13.34 1.00 -6.23
N THR A 171 -14.36 1.72 -6.68
CA THR A 171 -14.43 2.30 -8.01
C THR A 171 -14.27 3.82 -7.92
N ALA A 172 -13.93 4.47 -9.04
CA ALA A 172 -13.89 5.93 -9.10
C ALA A 172 -14.47 6.44 -10.41
N SER A 173 -15.12 7.61 -10.36
CA SER A 173 -15.64 8.26 -11.55
C SER A 173 -14.52 8.51 -12.57
N GLY A 174 -14.72 8.01 -13.79
CA GLY A 174 -13.78 8.17 -14.89
C GLY A 174 -12.62 7.18 -14.93
N VAL A 175 -12.39 6.37 -13.89
CA VAL A 175 -11.30 5.38 -13.88
C VAL A 175 -11.83 4.02 -14.33
N HIS A 176 -11.14 3.39 -15.29
CA HIS A 176 -11.61 2.16 -15.92
C HIS A 176 -11.25 0.90 -15.14
N THR A 177 -10.14 0.92 -14.40
CA THR A 177 -9.66 -0.21 -13.58
C THR A 177 -10.18 -0.08 -12.16
N LYS A 178 -10.76 -1.15 -11.61
CA LYS A 178 -11.16 -1.14 -10.20
C LYS A 178 -9.94 -1.25 -9.30
N LEU A 179 -9.96 -0.54 -8.18
CA LEU A 179 -9.03 -0.85 -7.09
C LEU A 179 -9.45 -2.18 -6.46
N ALA A 180 -8.67 -3.22 -6.70
CA ALA A 180 -8.89 -4.55 -6.13
C ALA A 180 -7.60 -5.10 -5.52
N GLN A 181 -7.77 -5.96 -4.51
CA GLN A 181 -6.67 -6.57 -3.76
C GLN A 181 -6.91 -8.05 -3.51
N CYS A 182 -5.83 -8.79 -3.32
CA CYS A 182 -5.86 -10.19 -2.92
C CYS A 182 -6.20 -10.30 -1.44
N LEU A 183 -7.47 -10.57 -1.12
CA LEU A 183 -8.00 -10.57 0.24
C LEU A 183 -8.49 -11.95 0.66
N LEU A 184 -8.62 -12.17 1.97
CA LEU A 184 -9.21 -13.39 2.48
C LEU A 184 -10.64 -13.56 1.93
N PRO A 185 -11.06 -14.78 1.60
CA PRO A 185 -12.44 -15.07 1.23
C PRO A 185 -13.40 -14.59 2.31
N LYS A 186 -14.64 -14.31 1.90
CA LYS A 186 -15.74 -14.03 2.82
C LYS A 186 -15.82 -15.13 3.88
N ASP A 187 -16.05 -14.74 5.12
CA ASP A 187 -16.19 -15.63 6.29
C ASP A 187 -14.93 -16.43 6.68
N SER A 188 -13.75 -16.03 6.20
CA SER A 188 -12.48 -16.64 6.62
C SER A 188 -12.23 -16.48 8.12
N GLU A 189 -11.95 -17.60 8.80
CA GLU A 189 -11.50 -17.62 10.21
C GLU A 189 -10.09 -17.06 10.41
N LYS A 190 -9.35 -16.79 9.32
CA LYS A 190 -7.97 -16.26 9.33
C LYS A 190 -7.90 -14.74 9.32
N LEU A 191 -9.01 -14.06 9.59
CA LEU A 191 -9.07 -12.61 9.64
C LEU A 191 -8.03 -12.05 10.63
N PHE A 192 -7.50 -10.87 10.32
CA PHE A 192 -6.46 -10.21 11.10
C PHE A 192 -6.67 -8.70 11.10
N SER A 193 -6.09 -8.02 12.09
CA SER A 193 -6.19 -6.58 12.21
C SER A 193 -5.45 -5.91 11.07
N GLY A 194 -6.12 -5.00 10.35
CA GLY A 194 -5.57 -4.42 9.13
C GLY A 194 -6.22 -4.84 7.83
N HIS A 195 -6.87 -6.00 7.82
CA HIS A 195 -7.62 -6.46 6.66
C HIS A 195 -8.69 -5.41 6.30
N PRO A 196 -8.81 -4.97 5.02
CA PRO A 196 -9.90 -4.10 4.62
C PRO A 196 -11.24 -4.78 4.92
N CYS A 197 -12.24 -3.98 5.24
CA CYS A 197 -13.57 -4.51 5.60
C CYS A 197 -14.70 -3.78 4.91
N LEU A 198 -14.42 -2.72 4.15
CA LEU A 198 -15.40 -1.90 3.47
C LEU A 198 -15.14 -1.83 1.96
N THR A 199 -16.23 -1.71 1.22
CA THR A 199 -16.24 -1.33 -0.19
C THR A 199 -16.90 0.03 -0.38
N GLY A 200 -16.60 0.70 -1.49
CA GLY A 200 -17.21 1.99 -1.80
C GLY A 200 -16.90 2.51 -3.19
N SER A 201 -17.23 3.78 -3.41
CA SER A 201 -16.96 4.51 -4.64
C SER A 201 -16.43 5.90 -4.35
N ILE A 202 -15.53 6.39 -5.21
CA ILE A 202 -14.96 7.72 -5.16
C ILE A 202 -15.63 8.58 -6.23
N ALA A 203 -16.36 9.60 -5.79
CA ALA A 203 -16.80 10.69 -6.65
C ALA A 203 -15.65 11.71 -6.77
N SER A 204 -15.01 11.73 -7.94
CA SER A 204 -13.87 12.59 -8.25
C SER A 204 -14.30 14.05 -8.42
N ASN A 205 -13.51 14.99 -7.90
CA ASN A 205 -13.61 16.42 -8.15
C ASN A 205 -12.40 16.89 -8.97
N ALA A 206 -12.57 16.99 -10.28
CA ALA A 206 -11.47 17.32 -11.19
C ALA A 206 -10.83 18.70 -10.90
N ALA A 207 -11.63 19.69 -10.49
CA ALA A 207 -11.13 21.03 -10.17
C ALA A 207 -10.37 21.08 -8.84
N GLN A 208 -10.77 20.24 -7.87
CA GLN A 208 -10.19 20.18 -6.53
C GLN A 208 -10.07 18.73 -6.08
N PRO A 209 -9.06 17.97 -6.54
CA PRO A 209 -9.00 16.53 -6.25
C PRO A 209 -8.87 16.18 -4.76
N PHE A 210 -8.36 17.09 -3.92
CA PHE A 210 -8.39 16.94 -2.46
C PHE A 210 -9.82 16.84 -1.88
N ASN A 211 -10.83 17.30 -2.63
CA ASN A 211 -12.23 17.29 -2.25
C ASN A 211 -13.01 16.09 -2.81
N ASP A 212 -12.33 15.08 -3.35
CA ASP A 212 -12.95 13.79 -3.69
C ASP A 212 -13.80 13.27 -2.53
N ARG A 213 -14.93 12.64 -2.85
CA ARG A 213 -15.87 12.11 -1.86
C ARG A 213 -15.95 10.60 -1.96
N TYR A 214 -15.65 9.92 -0.87
CA TYR A 214 -15.79 8.48 -0.77
C TYR A 214 -17.13 8.12 -0.13
N SER A 215 -17.90 7.28 -0.83
CA SER A 215 -19.19 6.75 -0.38
C SER A 215 -19.06 5.26 -0.13
N LYS A 216 -19.27 4.84 1.13
CA LYS A 216 -19.30 3.41 1.50
C LYS A 216 -20.50 2.73 0.83
N SER A 217 -20.26 1.64 0.12
CA SER A 217 -21.31 0.81 -0.50
C SER A 217 -21.56 -0.49 0.28
N GLY A 218 -20.60 -0.98 1.06
CA GLY A 218 -20.77 -2.21 1.82
C GLY A 218 -19.71 -2.46 2.90
N GLN A 219 -19.99 -3.46 3.74
CA GLN A 219 -19.03 -4.07 4.67
C GLN A 219 -19.00 -5.58 4.38
N PHE A 220 -17.82 -6.14 4.22
CA PHE A 220 -17.64 -7.55 3.82
C PHE A 220 -16.84 -8.38 4.83
N ALA A 221 -16.26 -7.76 5.85
CA ALA A 221 -15.51 -8.43 6.90
C ALA A 221 -15.65 -7.70 8.25
N ALA A 222 -15.14 -8.31 9.32
CA ALA A 222 -15.05 -7.73 10.66
C ALA A 222 -16.39 -7.23 11.22
N PHE A 223 -17.36 -8.13 11.36
CA PHE A 223 -18.74 -7.82 11.74
C PHE A 223 -19.01 -7.68 13.24
N ALA A 224 -18.00 -7.79 14.11
CA ALA A 224 -18.22 -7.59 15.53
C ALA A 224 -18.71 -6.15 15.79
N SER A 225 -19.72 -6.01 16.65
CA SER A 225 -20.32 -4.72 17.02
C SER A 225 -19.34 -3.83 17.80
N ASP A 226 -18.52 -4.46 18.64
CA ASP A 226 -17.66 -3.78 19.61
C ASP A 226 -16.22 -4.24 19.50
N ILE A 227 -15.31 -3.37 19.98
CA ILE A 227 -13.90 -3.72 20.11
C ILE A 227 -13.77 -4.79 21.19
N SER A 228 -13.20 -5.94 20.83
CA SER A 228 -12.83 -7.00 21.76
C SER A 228 -11.36 -7.39 21.57
N ARG A 229 -10.88 -8.39 22.31
CA ARG A 229 -9.53 -8.96 22.13
C ARG A 229 -9.49 -10.15 21.17
N THR A 230 -10.64 -10.66 20.74
CA THR A 230 -10.76 -11.93 19.99
C THR A 230 -11.51 -11.78 18.68
N ALA A 231 -12.58 -10.99 18.66
CA ALA A 231 -13.39 -10.72 17.48
C ALA A 231 -13.03 -9.37 16.85
N TYR A 232 -13.10 -9.32 15.52
CA TYR A 232 -12.76 -8.14 14.72
C TYR A 232 -13.98 -7.27 14.45
N THR A 233 -13.86 -5.99 14.76
CA THR A 233 -14.80 -4.94 14.35
C THR A 233 -14.22 -4.12 13.20
N CYS A 234 -15.06 -3.68 12.27
CA CYS A 234 -14.64 -2.85 11.16
C CYS A 234 -14.58 -1.38 11.58
N ARG A 235 -13.38 -0.82 11.68
CA ARG A 235 -13.19 0.60 11.97
C ARG A 235 -13.55 1.43 10.72
N PRO A 236 -14.22 2.58 10.90
CA PRO A 236 -14.77 3.38 9.81
C PRO A 236 -13.68 4.01 8.93
N PRO A 237 -14.02 4.43 7.69
CA PRO A 237 -13.07 4.98 6.73
C PRO A 237 -12.77 6.46 7.02
N LYS A 238 -12.14 6.74 8.16
CA LYS A 238 -11.74 8.07 8.61
C LYS A 238 -10.24 8.12 8.82
N ILE A 239 -9.61 9.29 8.67
CA ILE A 239 -8.17 9.49 8.93
C ILE A 239 -7.31 8.60 8.01
N GLY A 240 -7.57 8.65 6.69
CA GLY A 240 -6.72 8.00 5.69
C GLY A 240 -6.82 6.48 5.59
N VAL A 241 -7.96 5.87 5.94
CA VAL A 241 -8.19 4.42 5.76
C VAL A 241 -9.49 4.11 4.99
N PRO A 242 -9.62 4.51 3.71
CA PRO A 242 -10.88 4.44 2.95
C PRO A 242 -11.51 3.04 2.83
N GLY A 243 -10.71 1.96 2.82
CA GLY A 243 -11.20 0.57 2.83
C GLY A 243 -11.69 0.06 4.20
N GLY A 244 -11.72 0.94 5.21
CA GLY A 244 -11.85 0.54 6.61
C GLY A 244 -10.66 -0.30 7.07
N ILE A 245 -10.70 -0.71 8.33
CA ILE A 245 -9.69 -1.59 8.91
C ILE A 245 -10.33 -2.53 9.93
N ALA A 246 -10.24 -3.84 9.69
CA ALA A 246 -10.57 -4.85 10.69
C ALA A 246 -9.68 -4.64 11.91
N TYR A 247 -10.24 -4.72 13.12
CA TYR A 247 -9.49 -4.44 14.33
C TYR A 247 -9.99 -5.26 15.52
N ARG A 248 -9.03 -5.81 16.27
CA ARG A 248 -9.19 -6.26 17.66
C ARG A 248 -8.10 -5.65 18.53
N GLY A 249 -8.36 -5.48 19.82
CA GLY A 249 -7.34 -5.06 20.78
C GLY A 249 -6.33 -6.17 21.07
N CYS A 250 -5.09 -5.79 21.43
CA CYS A 250 -4.09 -6.77 21.85
C CYS A 250 -4.50 -7.48 23.14
N ASP A 251 -4.29 -8.79 23.19
CA ASP A 251 -4.22 -9.54 24.45
C ASP A 251 -2.77 -9.63 24.98
N ASP A 252 -2.57 -10.35 26.08
CA ASP A 252 -1.26 -10.48 26.72
C ASP A 252 -0.28 -11.34 25.90
N LYS A 253 -0.79 -12.27 25.09
CA LYS A 253 0.01 -13.10 24.17
C LYS A 253 0.51 -12.25 22.99
N ASP A 254 -0.35 -11.39 22.45
CA ASP A 254 0.02 -10.44 21.40
C ASP A 254 1.09 -9.46 21.91
N ARG A 255 0.90 -8.92 23.13
CA ARG A 255 1.84 -7.97 23.76
C ARG A 255 3.22 -8.57 24.00
N SER A 256 3.28 -9.87 24.33
CA SER A 256 4.52 -10.62 24.58
C SER A 256 5.08 -11.31 23.32
N PHE A 257 4.46 -11.06 22.16
CA PHE A 257 4.81 -11.64 20.86
C PHE A 257 4.86 -13.18 20.87
N ALA A 258 3.97 -13.83 21.60
CA ALA A 258 4.00 -15.28 21.81
C ALA A 258 3.81 -16.11 20.52
N ALA A 259 3.15 -15.53 19.51
CA ALA A 259 2.91 -16.17 18.21
C ALA A 259 4.13 -16.14 17.28
N PHE A 260 5.08 -15.24 17.51
CA PHE A 260 6.27 -15.08 16.68
C PHE A 260 7.34 -16.07 17.11
N LYS A 261 7.60 -17.08 16.27
CA LYS A 261 8.52 -18.19 16.56
C LYS A 261 9.48 -18.37 15.39
N ALA A 262 10.76 -18.59 15.69
CA ALA A 262 11.77 -18.89 14.68
C ALA A 262 11.37 -20.13 13.85
N GLY A 263 11.58 -20.06 12.54
CA GLY A 263 11.26 -21.13 11.60
C GLY A 263 9.76 -21.39 11.37
N LYS A 264 8.88 -20.52 11.88
CA LYS A 264 7.45 -20.54 11.57
C LYS A 264 7.08 -19.33 10.69
N PRO A 265 6.02 -19.46 9.86
CA PRO A 265 5.51 -18.32 9.10
C PRO A 265 5.19 -17.14 10.03
N MET A 266 5.52 -15.93 9.57
CA MET A 266 5.19 -14.70 10.28
C MET A 266 3.66 -14.58 10.43
N PRO A 267 3.12 -14.36 11.65
CA PRO A 267 1.71 -14.02 11.82
C PRO A 267 1.33 -12.75 11.05
N ASN A 268 0.10 -12.70 10.51
CA ASN A 268 -0.37 -11.55 9.71
C ASN A 268 -0.60 -10.28 10.55
N GLU A 269 -0.70 -10.39 11.87
CA GLU A 269 -0.87 -9.23 12.75
C GLU A 269 0.10 -9.24 13.92
N ILE A 270 0.42 -8.04 14.39
CA ILE A 270 1.33 -7.76 15.49
C ILE A 270 0.74 -6.65 16.36
N CYS A 271 1.00 -6.73 17.66
CA CYS A 271 0.60 -5.70 18.60
C CYS A 271 1.53 -4.47 18.49
N GLY A 272 1.26 -3.60 17.52
CA GLY A 272 2.02 -2.38 17.22
C GLY A 272 1.53 -1.16 17.98
N LEU A 273 2.09 0.01 17.63
CA LEU A 273 1.65 1.28 18.17
C LEU A 273 0.35 1.74 17.50
N VAL A 274 -0.55 2.33 18.29
CA VAL A 274 -1.79 2.95 17.81
C VAL A 274 -2.02 4.29 18.48
N GLY A 275 -2.30 5.31 17.66
CA GLY A 275 -2.84 6.58 18.13
C GLY A 275 -4.32 6.43 18.46
N GLY A 276 -4.75 6.95 19.61
CA GLY A 276 -6.17 7.10 19.97
C GLY A 276 -6.60 8.58 19.94
N LYS A 277 -7.78 8.89 20.50
CA LYS A 277 -8.29 10.28 20.58
C LYS A 277 -7.29 11.25 21.22
N LYS A 278 -6.51 10.80 22.19
CA LYS A 278 -5.44 11.61 22.81
C LYS A 278 -4.32 11.97 21.83
N PHE A 279 -4.02 11.08 20.88
CA PHE A 279 -3.04 11.32 19.82
C PHE A 279 -3.59 12.35 18.83
N ASP A 280 -4.84 12.20 18.39
CA ASP A 280 -5.47 13.17 17.46
C ASP A 280 -5.52 14.59 18.08
N ILE A 281 -5.82 14.68 19.38
CA ILE A 281 -5.78 15.96 20.12
C ILE A 281 -4.34 16.48 20.21
N CYS A 282 -3.38 15.63 20.55
CA CYS A 282 -1.96 15.98 20.63
C CYS A 282 -1.46 16.58 19.31
N VAL A 283 -1.77 15.91 18.20
CA VAL A 283 -1.47 16.35 16.84
C VAL A 283 -2.03 17.75 16.55
N ALA A 284 -3.25 18.04 16.97
CA ALA A 284 -3.89 19.32 16.71
C ALA A 284 -3.29 20.50 17.49
N THR A 285 -2.41 20.25 18.47
CA THR A 285 -1.86 21.29 19.36
C THR A 285 -0.50 21.84 18.93
N ASN A 286 0.17 21.26 17.93
CA ASN A 286 1.56 21.58 17.56
C ASN A 286 2.59 21.49 18.71
N ASN A 287 2.24 20.85 19.85
CA ASN A 287 3.13 20.65 21.00
C ASN A 287 3.30 19.16 21.30
N PHE A 288 3.91 18.46 20.35
CA PHE A 288 3.97 16.99 20.30
C PHE A 288 4.75 16.37 21.48
N ASP A 289 5.82 17.05 21.92
CA ASP A 289 6.77 16.56 22.93
C ASP A 289 6.10 16.25 24.28
N GLN A 290 5.10 17.05 24.66
CA GLN A 290 4.45 16.91 25.96
C GLN A 290 3.36 15.82 25.99
N CYS A 291 2.83 15.41 24.84
CA CYS A 291 1.62 14.57 24.79
C CYS A 291 1.78 13.23 24.07
N LEU A 292 2.80 13.01 23.22
CA LEU A 292 2.94 11.77 22.45
C LEU A 292 3.10 10.52 23.33
N GLY A 293 3.96 10.60 24.36
CA GLY A 293 4.27 9.45 25.24
C GLY A 293 3.05 8.88 25.98
N GLY A 294 2.07 9.72 26.31
CA GLY A 294 0.80 9.31 26.96
C GLY A 294 -0.37 9.08 26.00
N ALA A 295 -0.16 9.35 24.70
CA ALA A 295 -1.20 9.30 23.67
C ALA A 295 -1.13 8.04 22.79
N VAL A 296 0.02 7.36 22.79
CA VAL A 296 0.25 6.13 22.03
C VAL A 296 -0.08 4.91 22.88
N ASN A 297 -0.93 4.02 22.36
CA ASN A 297 -1.28 2.75 22.96
C ASN A 297 -0.74 1.60 22.11
N ARG A 298 -0.91 0.36 22.57
CA ARG A 298 -0.70 -0.83 21.74
C ARG A 298 -2.03 -1.41 21.23
N GLY A 299 -2.09 -1.70 19.93
CA GLY A 299 -3.24 -2.30 19.26
C GLY A 299 -2.77 -3.17 18.10
N ASN A 300 -3.55 -4.20 17.74
CA ASN A 300 -3.15 -5.09 16.65
C ASN A 300 -3.23 -4.36 15.30
N ARG A 301 -2.23 -4.62 14.46
CA ARG A 301 -2.00 -4.06 13.13
C ARG A 301 -1.48 -5.17 12.22
N PRO A 302 -1.50 -5.02 10.89
CA PRO A 302 -0.77 -5.94 10.04
C PRO A 302 0.70 -5.98 10.45
N ALA A 303 1.27 -7.17 10.54
CA ALA A 303 2.70 -7.33 10.59
C ALA A 303 3.28 -7.02 9.21
N CYS A 304 4.53 -6.57 9.17
CA CYS A 304 5.25 -6.36 7.93
C CYS A 304 6.74 -6.61 8.12
N SER A 305 7.44 -6.89 7.02
CA SER A 305 8.88 -7.14 6.98
C SER A 305 9.41 -6.85 5.58
N ALA A 306 10.72 -7.02 5.37
CA ALA A 306 11.36 -6.84 4.06
C ALA A 306 10.76 -7.70 2.94
N ASP A 307 10.08 -8.80 3.29
CA ASP A 307 9.45 -9.74 2.37
C ASP A 307 7.92 -9.82 2.56
N HIS A 308 7.33 -9.02 3.45
CA HIS A 308 5.88 -8.98 3.65
C HIS A 308 5.42 -7.53 3.80
N PHE A 309 4.91 -6.96 2.73
CA PHE A 309 4.70 -5.52 2.64
C PHE A 309 3.33 -5.08 3.12
N CYS A 310 3.28 -3.83 3.57
CA CYS A 310 2.04 -3.13 3.80
C CYS A 310 1.30 -2.81 2.50
N ARG A 311 -0.01 -2.59 2.62
CA ARG A 311 -0.85 -1.99 1.57
C ARG A 311 -0.31 -0.62 1.17
N GLU A 312 -0.55 -0.17 -0.07
CA GLU A 312 0.04 1.07 -0.64
C GLU A 312 -0.25 2.39 0.12
N ASP A 313 -1.28 2.42 0.96
CA ASP A 313 -1.66 3.53 1.85
C ASP A 313 -1.12 3.37 3.29
N TYR A 314 -0.28 2.37 3.53
CA TYR A 314 0.41 2.11 4.80
C TYR A 314 1.92 2.02 4.58
N MET A 315 2.65 2.23 5.67
CA MET A 315 4.09 1.98 5.69
C MET A 315 4.47 1.08 6.86
N CYS A 316 5.57 0.36 6.69
CA CYS A 316 6.04 -0.57 7.71
C CYS A 316 6.86 0.18 8.75
N GLN A 317 6.28 0.36 9.94
CA GLN A 317 6.89 1.06 11.05
C GLN A 317 7.57 0.10 12.01
N SER A 318 8.76 0.46 12.50
CA SER A 318 9.45 -0.30 13.54
C SER A 318 8.76 -0.14 14.89
N LEU A 319 8.86 -1.19 15.72
CA LEU A 319 8.51 -1.11 17.12
C LEU A 319 9.61 -0.33 17.90
N PRO A 320 9.25 0.46 18.93
CA PRO A 320 10.23 1.11 19.78
C PRO A 320 11.22 0.11 20.41
N PRO A 321 12.52 0.46 20.51
CA PRO A 321 13.55 -0.45 21.06
C PRO A 321 13.28 -0.92 22.50
N ASP A 322 12.55 -0.12 23.28
CA ASP A 322 12.15 -0.42 24.66
C ASP A 322 10.88 -1.30 24.75
N THR A 323 10.31 -1.72 23.62
CA THR A 323 9.13 -2.59 23.62
C THR A 323 9.44 -3.93 24.29
N PRO A 324 8.71 -4.33 25.35
CA PRO A 324 8.94 -5.61 26.00
C PRO A 324 8.82 -6.79 25.03
N GLY A 325 9.85 -7.63 24.97
CA GLY A 325 9.89 -8.82 24.09
C GLY A 325 10.29 -8.54 22.63
N ILE A 326 10.75 -7.32 22.31
CA ILE A 326 11.17 -6.92 20.95
C ILE A 326 12.15 -7.88 20.27
N GLY A 327 13.02 -8.54 21.04
CA GLY A 327 13.98 -9.52 20.52
C GLY A 327 13.33 -10.71 19.78
N LYS A 328 12.04 -10.99 19.99
CA LYS A 328 11.29 -12.03 19.28
C LYS A 328 10.82 -11.62 17.88
N VAL A 329 10.81 -10.32 17.58
CA VAL A 329 10.23 -9.73 16.36
C VAL A 329 11.23 -8.81 15.65
N ARG A 330 12.53 -9.09 15.77
CA ARG A 330 13.57 -8.37 15.03
C ARG A 330 13.35 -8.51 13.52
N GLY A 331 13.40 -7.41 12.78
CA GLY A 331 13.11 -7.42 11.34
C GLY A 331 11.62 -7.32 11.00
N ILE A 332 10.74 -7.20 12.01
CA ILE A 332 9.29 -7.20 11.85
C ILE A 332 8.71 -5.91 12.43
N GLY A 333 8.01 -5.19 11.57
CA GLY A 333 7.30 -3.96 11.91
C GLY A 333 5.79 -4.16 11.93
N PHE A 334 5.08 -3.04 12.01
CA PHE A 334 3.63 -2.97 11.90
C PHE A 334 3.20 -1.93 10.87
N CYS A 335 2.15 -2.23 10.11
CA CYS A 335 1.64 -1.30 9.12
C CYS A 335 0.86 -0.15 9.79
N SER A 336 1.37 1.07 9.65
CA SER A 336 0.70 2.31 10.05
C SER A 336 0.28 3.13 8.84
N PRO A 337 -0.89 3.83 8.87
CA PRO A 337 -1.30 4.67 7.75
C PRO A 337 -0.25 5.74 7.49
N THR A 338 0.04 6.00 6.22
CA THR A 338 1.20 6.83 5.82
C THR A 338 1.16 8.23 6.42
N TYR A 339 -0.03 8.82 6.56
CA TYR A 339 -0.23 10.12 7.20
C TYR A 339 0.36 10.22 8.62
N PHE A 340 0.30 9.17 9.43
CA PHE A 340 0.82 9.21 10.80
C PHE A 340 2.33 9.46 10.85
N ILE A 341 3.07 8.90 9.89
CA ILE A 341 4.53 9.04 9.82
C ILE A 341 4.92 10.32 9.09
N PHE A 342 4.24 10.65 7.99
CA PHE A 342 4.53 11.88 7.26
C PHE A 342 4.20 13.14 8.07
N GLN A 343 3.19 13.13 8.92
CA GLN A 343 2.96 14.24 9.84
C GLN A 343 4.13 14.43 10.84
N MET A 344 4.76 13.33 11.29
CA MET A 344 5.96 13.42 12.12
C MET A 344 7.19 13.91 11.34
N ARG A 345 7.29 13.63 10.02
CA ARG A 345 8.45 13.97 9.19
C ARG A 345 8.35 15.31 8.45
N ILE A 346 7.21 15.61 7.83
CA ILE A 346 7.00 16.72 6.89
C ILE A 346 6.70 18.03 7.61
N ASP A 347 5.98 17.98 8.73
CA ASP A 347 5.67 19.19 9.52
C ASP A 347 6.88 19.67 10.37
N ASN A 348 8.09 19.21 10.05
CA ASN A 348 9.36 19.57 10.69
C ASN A 348 9.42 19.24 12.20
N HIS A 349 8.73 18.19 12.65
CA HIS A 349 8.83 17.63 14.00
C HIS A 349 10.02 16.67 14.14
N ALA A 350 11.17 17.01 13.54
CA ALA A 350 12.36 16.14 13.47
C ALA A 350 12.94 15.78 14.86
N THR A 351 12.51 16.46 15.92
CA THR A 351 12.95 16.23 17.29
C THR A 351 11.77 16.29 18.25
N PRO A 352 11.10 15.15 18.57
CA PRO A 352 10.21 15.06 19.73
C PRO A 352 10.97 15.05 21.08
N TRP A 353 12.28 15.26 21.02
CA TRP A 353 13.18 15.49 22.14
C TRP A 353 14.09 16.64 21.73
N GLY A 354 13.76 17.86 22.17
CA GLY A 354 14.77 18.90 22.24
C GLY A 354 15.95 18.33 23.03
N SER A 355 17.15 18.35 22.45
CA SER A 355 18.35 18.22 23.27
C SER A 355 18.39 19.43 24.20
N PRO A 356 18.45 19.28 25.53
CA PRO A 356 19.12 20.26 26.33
C PRO A 356 20.62 19.91 26.33
N VAL A 357 21.40 20.94 26.09
CA VAL A 357 22.82 21.13 26.43
C VAL A 357 23.35 20.20 27.52
#